data_AF-A0A6J6T8R2-F1
#
_entry.id   AF-A0A6J6T8R2-F1
#
_cell.length_a   1.000
_cell.length_b   1.000
_cell.length_c   1.000
_cell.angle_alpha   90.00
_cell.angle_beta   90.00
_cell.angle_gamma   90.00
#
_symmetry.space_group_name_H-M   'P 1'
#
loop_
_entity.id
_entity.type
_entity.pdbx_description
1 polymer ?
#
loop_
_entity_poly.entity_id
_entity_poly.type
_entity_poly.pdbx_seq_one_letter_code
_entity_poly.pdbx_strand_id
1 'polypeptide(L)'
;MGLLGVKSIDLTREAVAEYVAPVPMGSPENKLGNDPARAQNTPQFWINIAGPNSTKKSGDRFQAKVCASTVANCTGTVLAGVNNDEYATEGYFFALKVSSVVAGQPLNIQVYDPAMTYVNDTCGVNMPTQIQANALQALPGNPYPDAALRFAPGLTSWCTGDQDISGRGTKTTFIVRSPDSTPWSDLDNPVVAACAKQMPSFDPGGSNPTIYQYLHPTDGKQDAQAVINPADGSNTFAELFRQNVTICSIPAGSVQTGEYILQVRSNATAAAPTVYSASVVDGGHNRMSIFAGFGSAGLAAVDGSAVAINARGRLPIYANATAANTSFYLARVLPYDAGRTLRVTLFDIGDASSAGVLQVLPPTEFAASFSGCVFSRDDGASLSSTPATCTLSNVSSANGFDGRSVTVDIPIPANYTCTPAVATQCWIKVRAAFPSGVTDTTTWSAAILGNPIRLVE
;
A
#
# COMPACT_ATOMS: atom_id res chain seq x y z
N MET A 1 70.26 5.01 -16.57
CA MET A 1 70.25 3.54 -16.65
C MET A 1 68.83 3.08 -16.36
N GLY A 2 68.17 2.45 -17.34
CA GLY A 2 66.86 1.84 -17.13
C GLY A 2 67.05 0.52 -16.39
N LEU A 3 66.38 0.38 -15.25
CA LEU A 3 66.19 -0.92 -14.62
C LEU A 3 65.15 -1.66 -15.47
N LEU A 4 65.61 -2.63 -16.27
CA LEU A 4 64.81 -3.65 -16.96
C LEU A 4 63.67 -3.16 -17.89
N GLY A 5 64.00 -2.86 -19.16
CA GLY A 5 63.25 -3.27 -20.37
C GLY A 5 61.77 -2.90 -20.59
N VAL A 6 61.05 -2.31 -19.64
CA VAL A 6 59.61 -2.02 -19.77
C VAL A 6 59.42 -0.53 -20.08
N LYS A 7 58.91 -0.20 -21.28
CA LYS A 7 58.69 1.19 -21.73
C LYS A 7 57.34 1.78 -21.30
N SER A 8 56.36 0.95 -20.96
CA SER A 8 55.06 1.34 -20.41
C SER A 8 54.40 0.13 -19.73
N ILE A 9 53.60 0.40 -18.70
CA ILE A 9 52.70 -0.58 -18.07
C ILE A 9 51.32 0.04 -18.14
N ASP A 10 50.38 -0.63 -18.78
CA ASP A 10 48.96 -0.25 -18.74
C ASP A 10 48.33 -0.85 -17.48
N LEU A 11 47.96 0.02 -16.55
CA LEU A 11 47.23 -0.35 -15.35
C LEU A 11 45.75 -0.05 -15.57
N THR A 12 44.94 -1.11 -15.75
CA THR A 12 43.48 -1.00 -15.74
C THR A 12 42.97 -1.25 -14.32
N ARG A 13 42.13 -0.34 -13.81
CA ARG A 13 41.30 -0.58 -12.62
C ARG A 13 39.85 -0.57 -13.07
N GLU A 14 39.15 -1.65 -12.79
CA GLU A 14 37.70 -1.76 -12.96
C GLU A 14 37.06 -1.66 -11.57
N ALA A 15 35.89 -1.02 -11.51
CA ALA A 15 35.09 -0.93 -10.31
C ALA A 15 33.63 -1.11 -10.72
N VAL A 16 32.96 -2.10 -10.14
CA VAL A 16 31.55 -2.37 -10.40
C VAL A 16 30.73 -1.81 -9.25
N ALA A 17 29.78 -0.95 -9.58
CA ALA A 17 28.85 -0.32 -8.66
C ALA A 17 27.46 -1.00 -8.76
N GLU A 18 26.91 -1.46 -7.65
CA GLU A 18 25.56 -2.04 -7.59
C GLU A 18 24.56 -1.07 -6.96
N TYR A 19 23.39 -0.90 -7.58
CA TYR A 19 22.24 -0.17 -7.02
C TYR A 19 21.68 -0.88 -5.79
N VAL A 20 21.26 -0.14 -4.78
CA VAL A 20 20.37 -0.67 -3.74
C VAL A 20 18.94 -0.29 -4.08
N ALA A 21 18.14 -1.28 -4.51
CA ALA A 21 16.71 -1.09 -4.77
C ALA A 21 15.94 -0.70 -3.49
N PRO A 22 14.78 -0.03 -3.62
CA PRO A 22 13.90 0.24 -2.49
C PRO A 22 13.59 -1.03 -1.69
N VAL A 23 13.59 -0.91 -0.36
CA VAL A 23 13.34 -2.05 0.54
C VAL A 23 11.91 -2.55 0.33
N PRO A 24 11.69 -3.84 -0.01
CA PRO A 24 10.35 -4.41 -0.11
C PRO A 24 9.62 -4.37 1.24
N MET A 25 8.37 -3.91 1.26
CA MET A 25 7.58 -3.76 2.49
C MET A 25 6.21 -4.44 2.40
N GLY A 26 5.68 -4.85 3.56
CA GLY A 26 4.27 -5.19 3.74
C GLY A 26 3.89 -6.66 3.55
N SER A 27 4.38 -7.35 2.51
CA SER A 27 3.96 -8.73 2.24
C SER A 27 4.90 -9.54 1.32
N PRO A 28 5.13 -10.84 1.60
CA PRO A 28 5.70 -11.82 0.68
C PRO A 28 4.65 -12.58 -0.14
N GLU A 29 3.36 -12.37 0.15
CA GLU A 29 2.26 -13.13 -0.43
C GLU A 29 1.80 -12.48 -1.73
N ASN A 30 0.93 -13.14 -2.48
CA ASN A 30 0.30 -12.60 -3.68
C ASN A 30 -0.77 -11.53 -3.39
N LYS A 31 -0.73 -10.96 -2.18
CA LYS A 31 -1.69 -9.98 -1.66
C LYS A 31 -1.04 -8.98 -0.73
N LEU A 32 -1.63 -7.80 -0.65
CA LEU A 32 -1.27 -6.76 0.31
C LEU A 32 -2.55 -6.10 0.84
N GLY A 33 -2.78 -6.22 2.14
CA GLY A 33 -4.01 -5.78 2.82
C GLY A 33 -5.01 -6.92 3.08
N ASN A 34 -6.14 -6.55 3.69
CA ASN A 34 -7.24 -7.45 4.03
C ASN A 34 -7.96 -7.99 2.79
N ASP A 35 -8.51 -9.20 2.91
CA ASP A 35 -9.23 -9.87 1.84
C ASP A 35 -10.46 -10.62 2.38
N PRO A 36 -11.54 -9.89 2.61
CA PRO A 36 -12.75 -10.48 3.18
C PRO A 36 -13.44 -11.43 2.19
N ALA A 37 -13.28 -11.23 0.87
CA ALA A 37 -13.86 -12.08 -0.17
C ALA A 37 -13.30 -13.51 -0.14
N ARG A 38 -12.04 -13.69 0.29
CA ARG A 38 -11.43 -15.01 0.55
C ARG A 38 -11.35 -15.36 2.03
N ALA A 39 -12.08 -14.64 2.90
CA ALA A 39 -12.07 -14.81 4.35
C ALA A 39 -10.68 -14.69 5.00
N GLN A 40 -9.80 -13.84 4.44
CA GLN A 40 -8.45 -13.61 4.96
C GLN A 40 -8.29 -12.16 5.43
N ASN A 41 -8.56 -11.91 6.71
CA ASN A 41 -8.55 -10.57 7.31
C ASN A 41 -7.22 -10.19 7.97
N THR A 42 -6.14 -10.92 7.64
CA THR A 42 -4.77 -10.53 7.97
C THR A 42 -4.17 -9.81 6.77
N PRO A 43 -3.38 -8.74 6.98
CA PRO A 43 -2.75 -8.31 8.24
C PRO A 43 -3.56 -7.38 9.18
N GLN A 44 -4.86 -7.16 8.93
CA GLN A 44 -5.72 -6.18 9.62
C GLN A 44 -5.46 -4.72 9.22
N PHE A 45 -5.10 -4.49 7.96
CA PHE A 45 -5.05 -3.15 7.38
C PHE A 45 -5.52 -3.15 5.93
N TRP A 46 -5.81 -1.96 5.44
CA TRP A 46 -6.05 -1.60 4.05
C TRP A 46 -4.92 -0.69 3.57
N ILE A 47 -4.71 -0.59 2.26
CA ILE A 47 -3.82 0.39 1.64
C ILE A 47 -4.59 1.70 1.52
N ASN A 48 -3.98 2.81 1.92
CA ASN A 48 -4.58 4.14 1.79
C ASN A 48 -3.99 4.91 0.60
N ILE A 49 -4.84 5.59 -0.16
CA ILE A 49 -4.43 6.57 -1.18
C ILE A 49 -5.23 7.85 -0.94
N ALA A 50 -4.57 8.90 -0.46
CA ALA A 50 -5.19 10.20 -0.26
C ALA A 50 -5.39 10.96 -1.58
N GLY A 51 -6.46 11.77 -1.64
CA GLY A 51 -6.65 12.78 -2.67
C GLY A 51 -5.70 13.96 -2.48
N PRO A 52 -5.33 14.68 -3.56
CA PRO A 52 -4.41 15.81 -3.45
C PRO A 52 -4.86 16.89 -2.47
N ASN A 53 -6.16 17.15 -2.33
CA ASN A 53 -6.68 18.18 -1.42
C ASN A 53 -6.89 17.69 0.01
N SER A 54 -6.64 16.41 0.30
CA SER A 54 -6.66 15.89 1.66
C SER A 54 -5.49 16.43 2.48
N THR A 55 -5.65 16.43 3.81
CA THR A 55 -4.64 16.92 4.73
C THR A 55 -3.60 15.84 5.03
N LYS A 56 -2.32 16.21 4.95
CA LYS A 56 -1.18 15.34 5.31
C LYS A 56 -1.25 14.86 6.76
N LYS A 57 -1.85 15.66 7.64
CA LYS A 57 -2.15 15.30 9.03
C LYS A 57 -3.12 14.11 9.18
N SER A 58 -3.70 13.62 8.08
CA SER A 58 -4.61 12.47 8.09
C SER A 58 -3.92 11.19 7.62
N GLY A 59 -2.60 11.09 7.76
CA GLY A 59 -1.88 9.83 7.63
C GLY A 59 -1.08 9.60 6.36
N ASP A 60 -1.50 10.19 5.24
CA ASP A 60 -0.84 9.96 3.95
C ASP A 60 0.30 10.96 3.73
N ARG A 61 1.53 10.48 3.95
CA ARG A 61 2.73 11.33 3.90
C ARG A 61 3.04 11.86 2.51
N PHE A 62 2.69 11.12 1.45
CA PHE A 62 3.21 11.36 0.10
C PHE A 62 2.12 11.75 -0.93
N GLN A 63 0.84 11.46 -0.71
CA GLN A 63 -0.24 11.81 -1.67
C GLN A 63 -1.15 12.97 -1.24
N ALA A 64 -1.06 13.44 0.00
CA ALA A 64 -1.78 14.64 0.44
C ALA A 64 -0.95 15.92 0.18
N LYS A 65 -1.52 16.94 -0.50
CA LYS A 65 -0.80 18.22 -0.74
C LYS A 65 -0.95 19.20 0.42
N VAL A 66 -2.07 19.14 1.14
CA VAL A 66 -2.45 20.14 2.13
C VAL A 66 -1.77 19.83 3.46
N CYS A 67 -1.16 20.84 4.08
CA CYS A 67 -0.50 20.71 5.37
C CYS A 67 -1.11 21.66 6.40
N ALA A 68 -1.01 21.28 7.67
CA ALA A 68 -1.25 22.14 8.82
C ALA A 68 0.08 22.59 9.46
N SER A 69 0.06 23.71 10.19
CA SER A 69 1.20 24.11 11.02
C SER A 69 1.42 23.04 12.10
N THR A 70 2.66 22.59 12.28
CA THR A 70 3.11 21.48 13.15
C THR A 70 3.15 20.07 12.54
N VAL A 71 2.73 19.88 11.28
CA VAL A 71 2.98 18.59 10.59
C VAL A 71 4.42 18.52 10.10
N ALA A 72 5.04 17.34 10.19
CA ALA A 72 6.41 17.11 9.71
C ALA A 72 6.56 17.47 8.22
N ASN A 73 7.65 18.15 7.86
CA ASN A 73 8.02 18.49 6.47
C ASN A 73 6.89 19.18 5.68
N CYS A 74 6.38 20.28 6.24
CA CYS A 74 5.30 21.09 5.70
C CYS A 74 5.68 22.58 5.60
N THR A 75 6.85 22.86 5.03
CA THR A 75 7.32 24.24 4.80
C THR A 75 6.74 24.83 3.50
N GLY A 76 6.32 23.99 2.55
CA GLY A 76 5.77 24.40 1.26
C GLY A 76 6.81 25.01 0.33
N THR A 77 8.07 24.60 0.47
CA THR A 77 9.21 25.21 -0.25
C THR A 77 9.80 24.29 -1.32
N VAL A 78 9.48 22.99 -1.30
CA VAL A 78 10.09 22.02 -2.22
C VAL A 78 9.39 21.96 -3.59
N LEU A 79 8.05 22.07 -3.61
CA LEU A 79 7.25 22.01 -4.83
C LEU A 79 6.29 23.20 -4.90
N ALA A 80 6.36 23.96 -5.98
CA ALA A 80 5.52 25.15 -6.16
C ALA A 80 4.03 24.80 -6.09
N GLY A 81 3.28 25.50 -5.23
CA GLY A 81 1.85 25.28 -5.04
C GLY A 81 1.48 24.03 -4.25
N VAL A 82 2.44 23.38 -3.59
CA VAL A 82 2.22 22.20 -2.74
C VAL A 82 2.82 22.47 -1.35
N ASN A 83 1.99 22.40 -0.30
CA ASN A 83 2.43 22.71 1.06
C ASN A 83 3.20 21.54 1.70
N ASN A 84 2.97 20.31 1.24
CA ASN A 84 3.70 19.12 1.66
C ASN A 84 5.03 19.01 0.90
N ASP A 85 6.15 19.17 1.61
CA ASP A 85 7.49 19.09 1.02
C ASP A 85 7.87 17.67 0.57
N GLU A 86 7.15 16.68 1.07
CA GLU A 86 7.37 15.26 0.77
C GLU A 86 6.40 14.75 -0.29
N TYR A 87 5.62 15.61 -0.92
CA TYR A 87 4.63 15.19 -1.90
C TYR A 87 5.28 14.44 -3.08
N ALA A 88 4.81 13.22 -3.31
CA ALA A 88 5.24 12.36 -4.41
C ALA A 88 4.31 12.58 -5.60
N THR A 89 4.76 13.35 -6.60
CA THR A 89 3.98 13.55 -7.83
C THR A 89 3.69 12.25 -8.57
N GLU A 90 4.54 11.25 -8.39
CA GLU A 90 4.50 9.94 -9.03
C GLU A 90 3.55 8.94 -8.35
N GLY A 91 3.10 9.17 -7.12
CA GLY A 91 2.29 8.20 -6.39
C GLY A 91 3.09 7.20 -5.55
N TYR A 92 2.42 6.09 -5.27
CA TYR A 92 3.00 4.92 -4.62
C TYR A 92 3.31 3.84 -5.65
N PHE A 93 4.34 3.04 -5.38
CA PHE A 93 4.71 1.90 -6.22
C PHE A 93 4.66 0.60 -5.42
N PHE A 94 4.10 -0.43 -6.05
CA PHE A 94 4.07 -1.79 -5.55
C PHE A 94 4.71 -2.71 -6.58
N ALA A 95 5.62 -3.59 -6.15
CA ALA A 95 6.23 -4.57 -7.02
C ALA A 95 5.44 -5.88 -6.96
N LEU A 96 5.14 -6.42 -8.13
CA LEU A 96 4.57 -7.74 -8.34
C LEU A 96 5.66 -8.63 -8.90
N LYS A 97 6.25 -9.45 -8.02
CA LYS A 97 7.33 -10.36 -8.38
C LYS A 97 6.76 -11.66 -8.91
N VAL A 98 7.01 -11.93 -10.19
CA VAL A 98 6.65 -13.18 -10.88
C VAL A 98 7.86 -14.12 -10.87
N SER A 99 7.80 -15.19 -10.09
CA SER A 99 8.89 -16.15 -9.95
C SER A 99 8.92 -17.19 -11.07
N SER A 100 7.77 -17.51 -11.65
CA SER A 100 7.62 -18.41 -12.78
C SER A 100 6.36 -18.07 -13.58
N VAL A 101 6.37 -18.37 -14.88
CA VAL A 101 5.21 -18.20 -15.75
C VAL A 101 4.37 -19.48 -15.72
N VAL A 102 3.06 -19.35 -15.52
CA VAL A 102 2.11 -20.47 -15.61
C VAL A 102 1.63 -20.61 -17.05
N ALA A 103 1.98 -21.72 -17.70
CA ALA A 103 1.71 -21.94 -19.12
C ALA A 103 0.22 -21.80 -19.45
N GLY A 104 -0.10 -21.01 -20.48
CA GLY A 104 -1.46 -20.80 -20.96
C GLY A 104 -2.37 -19.95 -20.06
N GLN A 105 -1.86 -19.43 -18.94
CA GLN A 105 -2.65 -18.63 -18.01
C GLN A 105 -2.25 -17.14 -18.06
N PRO A 106 -3.21 -16.21 -18.13
CA PRO A 106 -2.91 -14.80 -18.00
C PRO A 106 -2.54 -14.47 -16.54
N LEU A 107 -1.74 -13.40 -16.37
CA LEU A 107 -1.47 -12.81 -15.07
C LEU A 107 -2.48 -11.70 -14.82
N ASN A 108 -3.28 -11.81 -13.76
CA ASN A 108 -4.26 -10.79 -13.39
C ASN A 108 -3.79 -10.03 -12.17
N ILE A 109 -4.08 -8.73 -12.18
CA ILE A 109 -3.84 -7.81 -11.09
C ILE A 109 -5.20 -7.27 -10.68
N GLN A 110 -5.55 -7.51 -9.42
CA GLN A 110 -6.84 -7.18 -8.85
C GLN A 110 -6.69 -6.20 -7.70
N VAL A 111 -7.69 -5.34 -7.55
CA VAL A 111 -7.80 -4.42 -6.43
C VAL A 111 -9.18 -4.58 -5.83
N TYR A 112 -9.23 -4.79 -4.52
CA TYR A 112 -10.47 -4.81 -3.78
C TYR A 112 -10.92 -3.40 -3.44
N ASP A 113 -12.17 -3.07 -3.75
CA ASP A 113 -12.76 -1.74 -3.51
C ASP A 113 -11.91 -0.59 -4.11
N PRO A 114 -11.66 -0.60 -5.44
CA PRO A 114 -10.68 0.29 -6.04
C PRO A 114 -11.18 1.74 -6.20
N ALA A 115 -12.47 2.00 -5.98
CA ALA A 115 -13.13 3.28 -6.21
C ALA A 115 -13.57 3.89 -4.89
N MET A 116 -13.21 5.16 -4.70
CA MET A 116 -13.56 5.88 -3.47
C MET A 116 -15.08 5.91 -3.28
N THR A 117 -15.57 5.43 -2.14
CA THR A 117 -16.99 5.45 -1.77
C THR A 117 -17.13 5.86 -0.31
N TYR A 118 -17.64 7.06 -0.03
CA TYR A 118 -17.69 7.56 1.34
C TYR A 118 -18.58 6.70 2.27
N VAL A 119 -17.93 6.00 3.21
CA VAL A 119 -18.56 5.14 4.23
C VAL A 119 -18.16 5.49 5.66
N ASN A 120 -17.18 6.39 5.84
CA ASN A 120 -16.45 6.72 7.07
C ASN A 120 -15.51 5.60 7.56
N ASP A 121 -14.62 5.94 8.49
CA ASP A 121 -13.59 5.06 9.06
C ASP A 121 -14.11 3.69 9.58
N THR A 122 -15.34 3.67 10.07
CA THR A 122 -15.97 2.48 10.69
C THR A 122 -17.15 1.95 9.90
N CYS A 123 -17.33 2.39 8.65
CA CYS A 123 -18.42 2.01 7.77
C CYS A 123 -19.82 2.17 8.39
N GLY A 124 -20.00 3.19 9.21
CA GLY A 124 -21.27 3.52 9.86
C GLY A 124 -22.15 4.47 9.03
N VAL A 125 -21.61 5.06 7.97
CA VAL A 125 -22.28 6.10 7.18
C VAL A 125 -22.64 5.56 5.80
N ASN A 126 -23.80 5.95 5.28
CA ASN A 126 -24.34 5.59 3.95
C ASN A 126 -24.59 4.10 3.67
N MET A 127 -24.15 3.21 4.56
CA MET A 127 -24.29 1.77 4.43
C MET A 127 -25.77 1.32 4.52
N PRO A 128 -26.15 0.22 3.83
CA PRO A 128 -27.45 -0.41 4.02
C PRO A 128 -27.67 -0.83 5.48
N THR A 129 -28.92 -0.75 5.94
CA THR A 129 -29.32 -1.46 7.16
C THR A 129 -29.20 -2.97 6.96
N GLN A 130 -29.15 -3.76 8.05
CA GLN A 130 -29.10 -5.22 7.92
C GLN A 130 -30.30 -5.79 7.14
N ILE A 131 -31.50 -5.21 7.31
CA ILE A 131 -32.70 -5.60 6.57
C ILE A 131 -32.50 -5.37 5.06
N GLN A 132 -31.94 -4.21 4.69
CA GLN A 132 -31.63 -3.88 3.30
C GLN A 132 -30.53 -4.76 2.71
N ALA A 133 -29.47 -5.05 3.47
CA ALA A 133 -28.41 -5.97 3.03
C ALA A 133 -28.96 -7.39 2.79
N ASN A 134 -29.85 -7.88 3.66
CA ASN A 134 -30.55 -9.15 3.46
C ASN A 134 -31.45 -9.12 2.22
N ALA A 135 -32.10 -7.98 1.93
CA ALA A 135 -32.93 -7.81 0.74
C ALA A 135 -32.09 -7.85 -0.55
N LEU A 136 -30.89 -7.25 -0.55
CA LEU A 136 -29.95 -7.34 -1.67
C LEU A 136 -29.54 -8.79 -1.97
N GLN A 137 -29.30 -9.59 -0.93
CA GLN A 137 -28.97 -11.02 -1.06
C GLN A 137 -30.12 -11.85 -1.64
N ALA A 138 -31.36 -11.40 -1.44
CA ALA A 138 -32.57 -12.07 -1.94
C ALA A 138 -32.96 -11.65 -3.37
N LEU A 139 -32.20 -10.75 -4.02
CA LEU A 139 -32.52 -10.30 -5.38
C LEU A 139 -32.47 -11.44 -6.40
N PRO A 140 -33.37 -11.43 -7.42
CA PRO A 140 -33.33 -12.41 -8.51
C PRO A 140 -31.97 -12.44 -9.20
N GLY A 141 -31.48 -13.65 -9.50
CA GLY A 141 -30.13 -13.85 -10.06
C GLY A 141 -29.00 -13.77 -9.03
N ASN A 142 -29.30 -13.38 -7.78
CA ASN A 142 -28.39 -13.28 -6.65
C ASN A 142 -27.00 -12.70 -7.01
N PRO A 143 -26.94 -11.44 -7.48
CA PRO A 143 -25.67 -10.81 -7.87
C PRO A 143 -24.69 -10.68 -6.70
N TYR A 144 -25.18 -10.75 -5.45
CA TYR A 144 -24.40 -10.60 -4.22
C TYR A 144 -24.75 -11.71 -3.21
N PRO A 145 -24.25 -12.94 -3.39
CA PRO A 145 -24.62 -14.08 -2.55
C PRO A 145 -24.24 -13.94 -1.08
N ASP A 146 -23.39 -12.98 -0.75
CA ASP A 146 -22.87 -12.63 0.57
C ASP A 146 -23.26 -11.20 1.01
N ALA A 147 -24.24 -10.56 0.37
CA ALA A 147 -24.60 -9.16 0.64
C ALA A 147 -24.89 -8.86 2.13
N ALA A 148 -25.53 -9.79 2.84
CA ALA A 148 -25.81 -9.66 4.27
C ALA A 148 -24.55 -9.51 5.14
N LEU A 149 -23.41 -10.06 4.70
CA LEU A 149 -22.11 -9.93 5.35
C LEU A 149 -21.31 -8.77 4.75
N ARG A 150 -21.25 -8.72 3.42
CA ARG A 150 -20.44 -7.78 2.65
C ARG A 150 -20.87 -6.34 2.84
N PHE A 151 -22.18 -6.07 2.91
CA PHE A 151 -22.73 -4.73 3.03
C PHE A 151 -23.32 -4.45 4.41
N ALA A 152 -23.05 -5.30 5.40
CA ALA A 152 -23.41 -5.03 6.78
C ALA A 152 -22.78 -3.70 7.24
N PRO A 153 -23.56 -2.85 7.95
CA PRO A 153 -23.05 -1.58 8.45
C PRO A 153 -22.12 -1.80 9.64
N GLY A 154 -21.21 -0.85 9.86
CA GLY A 154 -20.27 -0.86 10.96
C GLY A 154 -18.95 -1.56 10.64
N LEU A 155 -18.10 -1.67 11.68
CA LEU A 155 -16.74 -2.15 11.58
C LEU A 155 -16.70 -3.68 11.45
N THR A 156 -16.94 -4.17 10.24
CA THR A 156 -16.85 -5.58 9.87
C THR A 156 -15.55 -5.88 9.13
N SER A 157 -15.29 -7.16 8.82
CA SER A 157 -14.14 -7.54 7.97
C SER A 157 -14.19 -6.93 6.56
N TRP A 158 -15.37 -6.49 6.12
CA TRP A 158 -15.60 -5.88 4.81
C TRP A 158 -15.46 -4.36 4.83
N CYS A 159 -15.12 -3.77 5.98
CA CYS A 159 -15.03 -2.33 6.13
C CYS A 159 -13.68 -1.78 5.70
N THR A 160 -13.58 -1.29 4.45
CA THR A 160 -12.44 -0.55 3.89
C THR A 160 -12.28 0.82 4.52
N GLY A 161 -13.41 1.48 4.80
CA GLY A 161 -13.47 2.68 5.62
C GLY A 161 -13.22 3.99 4.88
N ASP A 162 -13.38 4.06 3.57
CA ASP A 162 -13.19 5.30 2.78
C ASP A 162 -13.78 6.55 3.44
N GLN A 163 -12.96 7.60 3.46
CA GLN A 163 -13.15 8.74 4.35
C GLN A 163 -13.17 10.08 3.61
N ASP A 164 -14.04 10.97 4.07
CA ASP A 164 -14.15 12.36 3.60
C ASP A 164 -13.12 13.23 4.30
N ILE A 165 -12.00 13.47 3.61
CA ILE A 165 -10.93 14.36 4.06
C ILE A 165 -10.81 15.48 3.03
N SER A 166 -11.51 16.58 3.32
CA SER A 166 -11.60 17.75 2.44
C SER A 166 -12.19 17.44 1.06
N GLY A 167 -13.13 16.49 1.00
CA GLY A 167 -13.83 16.08 -0.21
C GLY A 167 -14.02 14.56 -0.32
N ARG A 168 -14.80 14.16 -1.34
CA ARG A 168 -15.13 12.77 -1.67
C ARG A 168 -14.95 12.47 -3.17
N GLY A 169 -14.18 13.33 -3.84
CA GLY A 169 -14.01 13.31 -5.30
C GLY A 169 -12.79 12.51 -5.76
N THR A 170 -11.99 11.95 -4.83
CA THR A 170 -10.71 11.32 -5.15
C THR A 170 -10.88 10.18 -6.14
N LYS A 171 -10.29 10.34 -7.33
CA LYS A 171 -10.18 9.28 -8.34
C LYS A 171 -8.81 8.63 -8.25
N THR A 172 -8.78 7.32 -8.05
CA THR A 172 -7.52 6.56 -7.99
C THR A 172 -7.16 6.03 -9.37
N THR A 173 -5.92 6.25 -9.78
CA THR A 173 -5.37 5.81 -11.05
C THR A 173 -4.35 4.70 -10.81
N PHE A 174 -4.55 3.58 -11.49
CA PHE A 174 -3.71 2.40 -11.45
C PHE A 174 -3.00 2.23 -12.79
N ILE A 175 -1.69 2.06 -12.76
CA ILE A 175 -0.85 1.92 -13.95
C ILE A 175 0.06 0.73 -13.74
N VAL A 176 -0.09 -0.30 -14.57
CA VAL A 176 0.79 -1.47 -14.55
C VAL A 176 1.89 -1.31 -15.57
N ARG A 177 3.12 -1.51 -15.14
CA ARG A 177 4.33 -1.44 -15.95
C ARG A 177 5.01 -2.80 -16.00
N SER A 178 5.50 -3.18 -17.17
CA SER A 178 6.19 -4.45 -17.38
C SER A 178 7.62 -4.40 -16.85
N PRO A 179 8.20 -5.56 -16.48
CA PRO A 179 9.63 -5.65 -16.20
C PRO A 179 10.46 -5.08 -17.34
N ASP A 180 11.56 -4.43 -16.98
CA ASP A 180 12.58 -3.97 -17.90
C ASP A 180 13.98 -4.38 -17.39
N SER A 181 15.01 -3.79 -17.98
CA SER A 181 16.41 -4.08 -17.65
C SER A 181 17.07 -3.01 -16.78
N THR A 182 16.32 -2.00 -16.34
CA THR A 182 16.82 -0.79 -15.69
C THR A 182 16.29 -0.70 -14.27
N PRO A 183 17.01 -1.23 -13.26
CA PRO A 183 16.51 -1.27 -11.89
C PRO A 183 16.46 0.10 -11.20
N TRP A 184 16.93 1.17 -11.86
CA TRP A 184 17.20 2.50 -11.29
C TRP A 184 15.96 3.37 -11.13
N SER A 185 14.94 3.14 -11.96
CA SER A 185 13.68 3.88 -11.93
C SER A 185 12.53 2.90 -12.11
N ASP A 186 11.38 3.22 -11.53
CA ASP A 186 10.13 2.49 -11.80
C ASP A 186 9.35 3.11 -12.98
N LEU A 187 9.72 4.35 -13.36
CA LEU A 187 8.94 5.16 -14.28
C LEU A 187 9.36 4.96 -15.75
N ASP A 188 10.55 4.43 -15.99
CA ASP A 188 11.04 4.00 -17.31
C ASP A 188 10.50 2.62 -17.72
N ASN A 189 10.07 1.78 -16.76
CA ASN A 189 9.35 0.56 -17.05
C ASN A 189 8.16 0.83 -18.01
N PRO A 190 8.05 0.10 -19.13
CA PRO A 190 7.01 0.34 -20.11
C PRO A 190 5.63 0.07 -19.53
N VAL A 191 4.66 0.96 -19.79
CA VAL A 191 3.27 0.73 -19.39
C VAL A 191 2.70 -0.44 -20.20
N VAL A 192 2.12 -1.42 -19.52
CA VAL A 192 1.42 -2.54 -20.17
C VAL A 192 0.20 -1.98 -20.90
N ALA A 193 0.04 -2.35 -22.16
CA ALA A 193 -1.07 -1.91 -22.99
C ALA A 193 -2.42 -2.18 -22.31
N ALA A 194 -3.31 -1.18 -22.32
CA ALA A 194 -4.64 -1.20 -21.67
C ALA A 194 -4.65 -1.37 -20.14
N CYS A 195 -3.49 -1.26 -19.47
CA CYS A 195 -3.38 -1.37 -18.01
C CYS A 195 -3.08 -0.03 -17.31
N ALA A 196 -3.58 1.07 -17.87
CA ALA A 196 -3.72 2.34 -17.17
C ALA A 196 -5.23 2.63 -17.00
N LYS A 197 -5.73 2.56 -15.78
CA LYS A 197 -7.16 2.75 -15.46
C LYS A 197 -7.34 3.75 -14.34
N GLN A 198 -8.20 4.74 -14.55
CA GLN A 198 -8.67 5.64 -13.50
C GLN A 198 -10.05 5.20 -13.05
N MET A 199 -10.20 4.97 -11.75
CA MET A 199 -11.47 4.60 -11.15
C MET A 199 -12.32 5.84 -10.89
N PRO A 200 -13.66 5.73 -10.99
CA PRO A 200 -14.56 6.79 -10.55
C PRO A 200 -14.49 6.97 -9.02
N SER A 201 -15.20 7.97 -8.55
CA SER A 201 -15.52 8.17 -7.13
C SER A 201 -17.03 8.24 -6.98
N PHE A 202 -17.55 7.78 -5.85
CA PHE A 202 -18.96 7.76 -5.53
C PHE A 202 -19.21 8.49 -4.20
N ASP A 203 -20.18 9.40 -4.21
CA ASP A 203 -20.56 10.20 -3.05
C ASP A 203 -22.00 9.88 -2.62
N PRO A 204 -22.24 8.72 -1.97
CA PRO A 204 -23.55 8.41 -1.44
C PRO A 204 -23.94 9.34 -0.29
N GLY A 205 -25.25 9.57 -0.12
CA GLY A 205 -25.81 10.32 1.00
C GLY A 205 -26.15 11.80 0.71
N GLY A 206 -26.76 12.47 1.70
CA GLY A 206 -27.30 13.82 1.51
C GLY A 206 -28.46 13.85 0.51
N SER A 207 -28.32 14.61 -0.57
CA SER A 207 -29.26 14.60 -1.71
C SER A 207 -29.00 13.47 -2.71
N ASN A 208 -27.90 12.74 -2.58
CA ASN A 208 -27.51 11.66 -3.49
C ASN A 208 -28.12 10.31 -3.03
N PRO A 209 -28.21 9.31 -3.93
CA PRO A 209 -28.62 7.96 -3.55
C PRO A 209 -27.76 7.35 -2.43
N THR A 210 -28.37 6.51 -1.60
CA THR A 210 -27.62 5.70 -0.61
C THR A 210 -26.95 4.50 -1.29
N ILE A 211 -26.05 3.82 -0.59
CA ILE A 211 -25.38 2.61 -1.12
C ILE A 211 -26.39 1.52 -1.47
N TYR A 212 -27.43 1.34 -0.65
CA TYR A 212 -28.51 0.41 -0.97
C TYR A 212 -29.18 0.75 -2.31
N GLN A 213 -29.39 2.04 -2.57
CA GLN A 213 -30.04 2.53 -3.78
C GLN A 213 -29.18 2.27 -5.02
N TYR A 214 -27.88 2.54 -4.96
CA TYR A 214 -26.95 2.19 -6.04
C TYR A 214 -26.90 0.69 -6.35
N LEU A 215 -27.10 -0.17 -5.35
CA LEU A 215 -27.05 -1.62 -5.51
C LEU A 215 -28.39 -2.27 -5.90
N HIS A 216 -29.52 -1.58 -5.74
CA HIS A 216 -30.86 -2.19 -5.82
C HIS A 216 -31.65 -1.79 -7.09
N PRO A 217 -31.97 -2.74 -8.00
CA PRO A 217 -32.39 -2.48 -9.40
C PRO A 217 -33.70 -1.67 -9.57
N THR A 218 -34.60 -1.67 -8.58
CA THR A 218 -35.99 -1.20 -8.76
C THR A 218 -36.35 0.04 -7.95
N ASP A 219 -35.40 0.75 -7.36
CA ASP A 219 -35.70 1.90 -6.50
C ASP A 219 -35.91 3.22 -7.28
N GLY A 220 -35.63 3.21 -8.59
CA GLY A 220 -35.90 4.31 -9.52
C GLY A 220 -35.00 5.53 -9.36
N LYS A 221 -33.89 5.44 -8.62
CA LYS A 221 -32.91 6.52 -8.45
C LYS A 221 -31.61 6.21 -9.19
N GLN A 222 -30.91 7.27 -9.61
CA GLN A 222 -29.73 7.27 -10.50
C GLN A 222 -28.96 5.94 -10.50
N ASP A 223 -29.12 5.20 -11.60
CA ASP A 223 -28.45 3.96 -11.98
C ASP A 223 -28.32 2.91 -10.86
N ALA A 224 -29.45 2.30 -10.54
CA ALA A 224 -29.53 1.04 -9.84
C ALA A 224 -28.77 -0.08 -10.60
N GLN A 225 -27.47 -0.20 -10.36
CA GLN A 225 -26.56 -1.04 -11.14
C GLN A 225 -26.54 -2.49 -10.65
N ALA A 226 -27.69 -3.10 -10.41
CA ALA A 226 -27.75 -4.45 -9.82
C ALA A 226 -27.19 -5.58 -10.71
N VAL A 227 -26.77 -5.28 -11.94
CA VAL A 227 -26.19 -6.24 -12.86
C VAL A 227 -24.68 -6.07 -12.85
N ILE A 228 -23.98 -7.03 -12.26
CA ILE A 228 -22.54 -7.19 -12.44
C ILE A 228 -22.34 -7.86 -13.81
N ASN A 229 -21.73 -7.15 -14.75
CA ASN A 229 -21.40 -7.71 -16.05
C ASN A 229 -19.96 -7.33 -16.44
N PRO A 230 -18.97 -8.10 -15.95
CA PRO A 230 -17.56 -7.79 -16.18
C PRO A 230 -17.15 -7.82 -17.67
N ALA A 231 -18.03 -8.26 -18.57
CA ALA A 231 -17.78 -8.39 -20.00
C ALA A 231 -18.24 -7.17 -20.83
N ASP A 232 -19.04 -6.24 -20.30
CA ASP A 232 -19.48 -5.05 -21.05
C ASP A 232 -18.50 -3.87 -21.00
N GLY A 233 -17.46 -3.98 -20.17
CA GLY A 233 -16.44 -2.94 -20.02
C GLY A 233 -16.92 -1.73 -19.22
N SER A 234 -18.08 -1.80 -18.58
CA SER A 234 -18.55 -0.82 -17.62
C SER A 234 -17.82 -0.97 -16.28
N ASN A 235 -17.82 0.12 -15.52
CA ASN A 235 -17.28 0.19 -14.16
C ASN A 235 -18.38 0.73 -13.25
N THR A 236 -19.44 -0.05 -13.13
CA THR A 236 -20.58 0.31 -12.29
C THR A 236 -20.22 0.25 -10.81
N PHE A 237 -20.96 0.96 -9.96
CA PHE A 237 -20.87 0.89 -8.50
C PHE A 237 -20.91 -0.56 -7.99
N ALA A 238 -21.82 -1.38 -8.52
CA ALA A 238 -21.95 -2.80 -8.18
C ALA A 238 -20.73 -3.66 -8.50
N GLU A 239 -20.02 -3.32 -9.58
CA GLU A 239 -18.81 -4.00 -10.04
C GLU A 239 -17.56 -3.56 -9.28
N LEU A 240 -17.61 -2.40 -8.62
CA LEU A 240 -16.47 -1.80 -7.94
C LEU A 240 -16.55 -1.90 -6.43
N PHE A 241 -17.69 -1.50 -5.85
CA PHE A 241 -17.84 -1.34 -4.41
C PHE A 241 -17.76 -2.68 -3.69
N ARG A 242 -16.74 -2.83 -2.84
CA ARG A 242 -16.45 -4.06 -2.10
C ARG A 242 -16.36 -5.31 -2.98
N GLN A 243 -15.82 -5.16 -4.19
CA GLN A 243 -15.52 -6.25 -5.12
C GLN A 243 -14.01 -6.39 -5.36
N ASN A 244 -13.55 -7.60 -5.68
CA ASN A 244 -12.21 -7.82 -6.23
C ASN A 244 -12.23 -7.51 -7.73
N VAL A 245 -11.70 -6.36 -8.14
CA VAL A 245 -11.78 -5.86 -9.53
C VAL A 245 -10.49 -6.11 -10.28
N THR A 246 -10.55 -6.70 -11.48
CA THR A 246 -9.36 -6.88 -12.33
C THR A 246 -9.01 -5.58 -13.04
N ILE A 247 -7.97 -4.90 -12.55
CA ILE A 247 -7.49 -3.63 -13.10
C ILE A 247 -6.59 -3.83 -14.32
N CYS A 248 -5.93 -4.98 -14.42
CA CYS A 248 -5.08 -5.35 -15.54
C CYS A 248 -5.06 -6.87 -15.70
N SER A 249 -5.10 -7.35 -16.94
CA SER A 249 -4.87 -8.74 -17.29
C SER A 249 -3.80 -8.77 -18.38
N ILE A 250 -2.66 -9.39 -18.07
CA ILE A 250 -1.56 -9.57 -19.00
C ILE A 250 -1.76 -10.93 -19.68
N PRO A 251 -1.94 -10.97 -21.01
CA PRO A 251 -2.16 -12.22 -21.74
C PRO A 251 -1.02 -13.22 -21.52
N ALA A 252 -1.34 -14.52 -21.48
CA ALA A 252 -0.38 -15.59 -21.19
C ALA A 252 0.91 -15.53 -22.03
N GLY A 253 0.81 -15.16 -23.31
CA GLY A 253 1.97 -15.03 -24.21
C GLY A 253 2.85 -13.78 -23.97
N SER A 254 2.41 -12.87 -23.11
CA SER A 254 3.10 -11.62 -22.78
C SER A 254 3.58 -11.56 -21.33
N VAL A 255 3.29 -12.60 -20.52
CA VAL A 255 3.80 -12.69 -19.15
C VAL A 255 5.27 -13.10 -19.17
N GLN A 256 6.09 -12.40 -18.40
CA GLN A 256 7.50 -12.70 -18.18
C GLN A 256 7.79 -12.80 -16.69
N THR A 257 8.83 -13.54 -16.33
CA THR A 257 9.37 -13.50 -14.96
C THR A 257 10.02 -12.15 -14.69
N GLY A 258 10.00 -11.69 -13.44
CA GLY A 258 10.56 -10.40 -13.06
C GLY A 258 9.59 -9.58 -12.22
N GLU A 259 9.87 -8.28 -12.11
CA GLU A 259 9.05 -7.35 -11.32
C GLU A 259 8.18 -6.50 -12.24
N TYR A 260 6.86 -6.72 -12.19
CA TYR A 260 5.90 -5.77 -12.71
C TYR A 260 5.69 -4.68 -11.67
N ILE A 261 5.56 -3.42 -12.09
CA ILE A 261 5.33 -2.31 -11.17
C ILE A 261 3.88 -1.85 -11.29
N LEU A 262 3.15 -1.87 -10.18
CA LEU A 262 1.88 -1.20 -10.03
C LEU A 262 2.11 0.19 -9.42
N GLN A 263 1.95 1.22 -10.24
CA GLN A 263 1.93 2.61 -9.81
C GLN A 263 0.49 3.01 -9.48
N VAL A 264 0.28 3.58 -8.29
CA VAL A 264 -1.03 4.02 -7.78
C VAL A 264 -0.96 5.49 -7.37
N ARG A 265 -1.89 6.31 -7.88
CA ARG A 265 -1.88 7.76 -7.67
C ARG A 265 -3.26 8.38 -7.75
N SER A 266 -3.45 9.54 -7.13
CA SER A 266 -4.72 10.30 -7.14
C SER A 266 -4.62 11.67 -7.84
N ASN A 267 -3.49 11.95 -8.48
CA ASN A 267 -3.09 13.29 -8.91
C ASN A 267 -2.87 13.41 -10.43
N ALA A 268 -3.56 12.58 -11.21
CA ALA A 268 -3.51 12.54 -12.67
C ALA A 268 -4.92 12.61 -13.26
N THR A 269 -5.03 13.06 -14.51
CA THR A 269 -6.31 13.04 -15.24
C THR A 269 -6.44 11.73 -16.02
N ALA A 270 -7.68 11.32 -16.32
CA ALA A 270 -7.93 10.13 -17.16
C ALA A 270 -7.27 10.24 -18.56
N ALA A 271 -7.12 11.45 -19.10
CA ALA A 271 -6.49 11.68 -20.40
C ALA A 271 -4.96 11.56 -20.38
N ALA A 272 -4.33 11.75 -19.21
CA ALA A 272 -2.88 11.69 -19.05
C ALA A 272 -2.53 10.96 -17.73
N PRO A 273 -2.84 9.66 -17.61
CA PRO A 273 -2.77 8.94 -16.32
C PRO A 273 -1.33 8.83 -15.78
N THR A 274 -0.32 8.89 -16.66
CA THR A 274 1.10 8.81 -16.28
C THR A 274 1.70 10.16 -15.88
N VAL A 275 0.97 11.27 -16.04
CA VAL A 275 1.48 12.62 -15.85
C VAL A 275 0.80 13.27 -14.64
N TYR A 276 1.60 13.93 -13.81
CA TYR A 276 1.07 14.74 -12.71
C TYR A 276 0.30 15.95 -13.24
N SER A 277 -0.89 16.18 -12.69
CA SER A 277 -1.68 17.38 -12.96
C SER A 277 -1.93 18.17 -11.68
N ALA A 278 -1.44 19.41 -11.65
CA ALA A 278 -1.74 20.35 -10.58
C ALA A 278 -3.23 20.74 -10.52
N SER A 279 -3.98 20.56 -11.62
CA SER A 279 -5.42 20.87 -11.67
C SER A 279 -6.28 19.88 -10.88
N VAL A 280 -5.74 18.72 -10.51
CA VAL A 280 -6.45 17.74 -9.70
C VAL A 280 -6.32 18.15 -8.23
N VAL A 281 -7.47 18.51 -7.67
CA VAL A 281 -7.65 19.07 -6.32
C VAL A 281 -8.77 18.35 -5.57
N ASP A 282 -8.97 17.08 -5.88
CA ASP A 282 -9.96 16.25 -5.21
C ASP A 282 -9.48 15.88 -3.80
N GLY A 283 -10.40 15.84 -2.83
CA GLY A 283 -10.17 15.32 -1.49
C GLY A 283 -10.86 13.97 -1.28
N GLY A 284 -10.45 13.28 -0.23
CA GLY A 284 -10.97 11.98 0.19
C GLY A 284 -9.87 10.92 0.24
N HIS A 285 -10.01 9.95 1.13
CA HIS A 285 -9.10 8.81 1.24
C HIS A 285 -9.78 7.59 0.65
N ASN A 286 -9.15 6.99 -0.37
CA ASN A 286 -9.56 5.72 -0.96
C ASN A 286 -8.75 4.59 -0.34
N ARG A 287 -9.42 3.54 0.15
CA ARG A 287 -8.82 2.46 0.93
C ARG A 287 -9.17 1.10 0.32
N MET A 288 -8.13 0.32 0.05
CA MET A 288 -8.22 -0.85 -0.83
C MET A 288 -7.26 -1.96 -0.41
N SER A 289 -7.31 -3.09 -1.10
CA SER A 289 -6.26 -4.13 -1.03
C SER A 289 -5.84 -4.55 -2.44
N ILE A 290 -4.60 -5.02 -2.59
CA ILE A 290 -4.05 -5.43 -3.90
C ILE A 290 -3.82 -6.94 -3.90
N PHE A 291 -4.13 -7.56 -5.04
CA PHE A 291 -3.96 -8.99 -5.28
C PHE A 291 -3.42 -9.25 -6.68
N ALA A 292 -2.73 -10.36 -6.85
CA ALA A 292 -2.29 -10.79 -8.16
C ALA A 292 -2.14 -12.31 -8.22
N GLY A 293 -2.19 -12.84 -9.43
CA GLY A 293 -2.00 -14.27 -9.66
C GLY A 293 -2.45 -14.68 -11.05
N PHE A 294 -2.20 -15.95 -11.36
CA PHE A 294 -2.54 -16.54 -12.64
C PHE A 294 -3.97 -17.08 -12.65
N GLY A 295 -4.64 -17.02 -13.80
CA GLY A 295 -5.91 -17.72 -14.00
C GLY A 295 -6.83 -17.07 -15.04
N SER A 296 -7.67 -17.87 -15.69
CA SER A 296 -8.66 -17.38 -16.66
C SER A 296 -10.00 -16.98 -16.04
N ALA A 297 -10.15 -17.14 -14.72
CA ALA A 297 -11.47 -17.17 -14.08
C ALA A 297 -12.12 -15.80 -13.84
N GLY A 298 -11.39 -14.67 -13.88
CA GLY A 298 -11.93 -13.32 -13.67
C GLY A 298 -12.62 -13.11 -12.30
N LEU A 299 -12.15 -12.16 -11.48
CA LEU A 299 -12.73 -11.76 -10.16
C LEU A 299 -12.85 -12.86 -9.06
N ALA A 300 -12.96 -14.15 -9.39
CA ALA A 300 -13.38 -15.22 -8.48
C ALA A 300 -12.25 -15.86 -7.65
N ALA A 301 -11.03 -15.92 -8.18
CA ALA A 301 -9.78 -16.20 -7.46
C ALA A 301 -8.64 -16.23 -8.49
N VAL A 302 -7.42 -15.94 -8.05
CA VAL A 302 -6.20 -16.08 -8.85
C VAL A 302 -5.22 -16.97 -8.09
N ASP A 303 -4.45 -17.79 -8.81
CA ASP A 303 -3.38 -18.59 -8.25
C ASP A 303 -2.15 -17.71 -8.00
N GLY A 304 -1.86 -17.48 -6.73
CA GLY A 304 -0.75 -16.67 -6.26
C GLY A 304 0.58 -17.41 -6.06
N SER A 305 0.65 -18.72 -6.30
CA SER A 305 1.82 -19.54 -5.94
C SER A 305 3.14 -19.06 -6.55
N ALA A 306 3.07 -18.42 -7.73
CA ALA A 306 4.21 -17.87 -8.45
C ALA A 306 4.34 -16.34 -8.35
N VAL A 307 3.57 -15.69 -7.48
CA VAL A 307 3.48 -14.22 -7.39
C VAL A 307 3.62 -13.73 -5.95
N ALA A 308 4.39 -12.66 -5.76
CA ALA A 308 4.45 -11.92 -4.50
C ALA A 308 4.20 -10.43 -4.75
N ILE A 309 3.58 -9.74 -3.81
CA ILE A 309 3.28 -8.30 -3.86
C ILE A 309 3.86 -7.61 -2.65
N ASN A 310 4.64 -6.56 -2.88
CA ASN A 310 5.17 -5.72 -1.81
C ASN A 310 5.14 -4.24 -2.22
N ALA A 311 5.15 -3.36 -1.23
CA ALA A 311 5.36 -1.93 -1.47
C ALA A 311 6.86 -1.65 -1.67
N ARG A 312 7.18 -0.72 -2.58
CA ARG A 312 8.56 -0.31 -2.90
C ARG A 312 9.01 0.80 -1.95
N GLY A 313 9.37 0.45 -0.73
CA GLY A 313 9.95 1.36 0.27
C GLY A 313 8.99 2.38 0.92
N ARG A 314 7.74 2.49 0.43
CA ARG A 314 6.68 3.34 1.02
C ARG A 314 5.37 2.57 1.08
N LEU A 315 4.86 2.32 2.27
CA LEU A 315 3.66 1.55 2.55
C LEU A 315 2.62 2.45 3.26
N PRO A 316 1.61 2.96 2.54
CA PRO A 316 0.51 3.71 3.15
C PRO A 316 -0.57 2.74 3.63
N ILE A 317 -0.84 2.72 4.92
CA ILE A 317 -1.81 1.80 5.53
C ILE A 317 -2.94 2.56 6.22
N TYR A 318 -4.09 1.91 6.29
CA TYR A 318 -5.19 2.26 7.16
C TYR A 318 -5.58 1.04 8.00
N ALA A 319 -5.54 1.18 9.32
CA ALA A 319 -5.95 0.15 10.25
C ALA A 319 -7.27 0.55 10.93
N ASN A 320 -8.29 -0.30 10.81
CA ASN A 320 -9.56 -0.16 11.51
C ASN A 320 -9.93 -1.45 12.23
N ALA A 321 -9.62 -1.50 13.53
CA ALA A 321 -9.85 -2.69 14.34
C ALA A 321 -10.36 -2.31 15.73
N THR A 322 -11.29 -3.09 16.28
CA THR A 322 -11.80 -2.89 17.65
C THR A 322 -10.73 -3.11 18.72
N ALA A 323 -9.72 -3.93 18.41
CA ALA A 323 -8.43 -4.03 19.07
C ALA A 323 -7.45 -4.65 18.08
N ALA A 324 -6.16 -4.28 18.19
CA ALA A 324 -5.11 -4.87 17.37
C ALA A 324 -4.07 -5.53 18.28
N ASN A 325 -3.74 -6.78 17.97
CA ASN A 325 -2.51 -7.43 18.45
C ASN A 325 -2.01 -8.29 17.30
N THR A 326 -1.68 -7.61 16.19
CA THR A 326 -1.31 -8.24 14.93
C THR A 326 0.20 -8.22 14.77
N SER A 327 0.72 -9.20 14.05
CA SER A 327 2.08 -9.20 13.57
C SER A 327 2.08 -9.38 12.06
N PHE A 328 2.71 -8.46 11.34
CA PHE A 328 2.76 -8.49 9.89
C PHE A 328 4.15 -8.13 9.37
N TYR A 329 4.38 -8.40 8.09
CA TYR A 329 5.67 -8.19 7.46
C TYR A 329 5.93 -6.70 7.27
N LEU A 330 7.07 -6.24 7.78
CA LEU A 330 7.48 -4.85 7.73
C LEU A 330 8.36 -4.59 6.52
N ALA A 331 9.52 -5.24 6.47
CA ALA A 331 10.57 -4.99 5.50
C ALA A 331 11.34 -6.29 5.21
N ARG A 332 11.73 -6.49 3.95
CA ARG A 332 12.61 -7.60 3.56
C ARG A 332 14.06 -7.13 3.56
N VAL A 333 14.90 -7.79 4.34
CA VAL A 333 16.33 -7.48 4.50
C VAL A 333 17.12 -8.73 4.15
N LEU A 334 18.15 -8.62 3.32
CA LEU A 334 18.86 -9.80 2.83
C LEU A 334 20.19 -10.02 3.57
N PRO A 335 20.77 -11.24 3.56
CA PRO A 335 21.99 -11.54 4.31
C PRO A 335 23.18 -10.64 3.96
N TYR A 336 23.22 -10.09 2.74
CA TYR A 336 24.26 -9.15 2.34
C TYR A 336 24.15 -7.78 3.04
N ASP A 337 23.03 -7.48 3.70
CA ASP A 337 22.84 -6.27 4.51
C ASP A 337 23.33 -6.46 5.96
N ALA A 338 23.86 -7.63 6.31
CA ALA A 338 24.42 -7.92 7.64
C ALA A 338 25.46 -6.86 8.04
N GLY A 339 25.36 -6.35 9.27
CA GLY A 339 26.22 -5.29 9.80
C GLY A 339 25.85 -3.86 9.37
N ARG A 340 24.85 -3.69 8.48
CA ARG A 340 24.30 -2.37 8.11
C ARG A 340 23.17 -1.97 9.06
N THR A 341 22.49 -0.87 8.75
CA THR A 341 21.34 -0.38 9.53
C THR A 341 20.11 -0.33 8.65
N LEU A 342 19.02 -0.96 9.08
CA LEU A 342 17.69 -0.73 8.51
C LEU A 342 17.08 0.50 9.18
N ARG A 343 16.73 1.52 8.40
CA ARG A 343 15.94 2.66 8.84
C ARG A 343 14.48 2.45 8.49
N VAL A 344 13.60 2.59 9.48
CA VAL A 344 12.14 2.62 9.29
C VAL A 344 11.61 3.97 9.77
N THR A 345 10.78 4.62 8.97
CA THR A 345 10.06 5.83 9.38
C THR A 345 8.57 5.53 9.43
N LEU A 346 7.93 5.92 10.53
CA LEU A 346 6.51 5.78 10.82
C LEU A 346 5.93 7.19 10.88
N PHE A 347 5.15 7.58 9.87
CA PHE A 347 4.50 8.88 9.86
C PHE A 347 3.06 8.77 10.34
N ASP A 348 2.70 9.64 11.28
CA ASP A 348 1.33 9.83 11.77
C ASP A 348 0.74 8.53 12.31
N ILE A 349 1.33 8.00 13.38
CA ILE A 349 0.93 6.72 13.97
C ILE A 349 0.35 6.90 15.36
N GLY A 350 -0.67 6.13 15.70
CA GLY A 350 -1.26 6.12 17.02
C GLY A 350 -2.61 6.82 17.11
N ASP A 351 -3.36 6.94 16.02
CA ASP A 351 -4.77 7.30 16.09
C ASP A 351 -5.61 6.11 16.58
N ALA A 352 -5.61 5.99 17.90
CA ALA A 352 -6.26 4.92 18.64
C ALA A 352 -6.83 5.43 19.96
N SER A 353 -7.88 4.77 20.45
CA SER A 353 -8.56 5.14 21.71
C SER A 353 -7.69 4.94 22.95
N SER A 354 -6.68 4.06 22.85
CA SER A 354 -5.64 3.90 23.89
C SER A 354 -4.27 3.79 23.24
N ALA A 355 -3.26 4.20 23.99
CA ALA A 355 -1.88 4.14 23.53
C ALA A 355 -1.45 2.69 23.24
N GLY A 356 -0.75 2.52 22.11
CA GLY A 356 -0.25 1.23 21.65
C GLY A 356 1.22 1.00 21.93
N VAL A 357 1.66 -0.18 21.52
CA VAL A 357 3.05 -0.63 21.53
C VAL A 357 3.39 -1.19 20.14
N LEU A 358 4.53 -0.76 19.61
CA LEU A 358 5.12 -1.31 18.40
C LEU A 358 6.44 -2.00 18.75
N GLN A 359 6.66 -3.19 18.20
CA GLN A 359 7.92 -3.90 18.36
C GLN A 359 8.41 -4.42 17.02
N VAL A 360 9.64 -4.09 16.67
CA VAL A 360 10.32 -4.68 15.51
C VAL A 360 10.81 -6.06 15.90
N LEU A 361 10.46 -7.06 15.10
CA LEU A 361 10.79 -8.46 15.31
C LEU A 361 11.68 -8.97 14.16
N PRO A 362 12.74 -9.73 14.46
CA PRO A 362 13.56 -10.36 13.44
C PRO A 362 12.72 -11.36 12.60
N PRO A 363 13.23 -11.78 11.42
CA PRO A 363 12.66 -12.90 10.70
C PRO A 363 12.61 -14.15 11.58
N THR A 364 11.59 -14.98 11.39
CA THR A 364 11.33 -16.14 12.24
C THR A 364 12.47 -17.18 12.21
N GLU A 365 13.14 -17.30 11.07
CA GLU A 365 14.30 -18.17 10.85
C GLU A 365 15.61 -17.63 11.44
N PHE A 366 15.66 -16.35 11.83
CA PHE A 366 16.83 -15.77 12.47
C PHE A 366 16.70 -15.91 13.98
N ALA A 367 17.45 -16.87 14.55
CA ALA A 367 17.37 -17.25 15.97
C ALA A 367 18.06 -16.26 16.93
N ALA A 368 17.96 -14.96 16.67
CA ALA A 368 18.47 -13.89 17.54
C ALA A 368 17.59 -12.64 17.46
N SER A 369 17.55 -11.86 18.54
CA SER A 369 16.78 -10.62 18.62
C SER A 369 17.54 -9.43 18.02
N PHE A 370 16.80 -8.46 17.49
CA PHE A 370 17.35 -7.14 17.24
C PHE A 370 17.45 -6.36 18.54
N SER A 371 18.52 -5.57 18.67
CA SER A 371 18.82 -4.75 19.84
C SER A 371 19.65 -3.53 19.43
N GLY A 372 19.72 -2.54 20.31
CA GLY A 372 20.45 -1.30 20.04
C GLY A 372 19.70 -0.35 19.09
N CYS A 373 18.39 -0.50 18.96
CA CYS A 373 17.58 0.36 18.11
C CYS A 373 17.58 1.82 18.61
N VAL A 374 17.76 2.76 17.69
CA VAL A 374 17.73 4.20 17.98
C VAL A 374 16.43 4.78 17.49
N PHE A 375 15.70 5.45 18.39
CA PHE A 375 14.43 6.09 18.10
C PHE A 375 14.59 7.60 18.10
N SER A 376 13.98 8.27 17.12
CA SER A 376 13.94 9.74 17.04
C SER A 376 12.62 10.20 16.46
N ARG A 377 12.20 11.41 16.81
CA ARG A 377 11.04 12.10 16.21
C ARG A 377 11.52 13.37 15.52
N ASP A 378 10.85 13.77 14.46
CA ASP A 378 11.21 14.94 13.63
C ASP A 378 11.31 16.26 14.41
N ASP A 379 10.53 16.39 15.49
CA ASP A 379 10.52 17.56 16.37
C ASP A 379 11.50 17.47 17.56
N GLY A 380 12.29 16.40 17.64
CA GLY A 380 13.27 16.18 18.70
C GLY A 380 12.67 15.79 20.06
N ALA A 381 11.37 15.52 20.16
CA ALA A 381 10.77 15.12 21.43
C ALA A 381 11.20 13.71 21.87
N SER A 382 11.24 13.51 23.19
CA SER A 382 11.55 12.23 23.80
C SER A 382 10.48 11.19 23.51
N LEU A 383 10.91 9.96 23.22
CA LEU A 383 10.05 8.82 22.96
C LEU A 383 10.18 7.77 24.08
N SER A 384 9.05 7.17 24.48
CA SER A 384 9.05 6.02 25.38
C SER A 384 9.46 4.77 24.60
N SER A 385 10.74 4.39 24.68
CA SER A 385 11.29 3.30 23.88
C SER A 385 12.19 2.39 24.71
N THR A 386 12.35 1.15 24.23
CA THR A 386 13.27 0.15 24.78
C THR A 386 14.19 -0.34 23.67
N PRO A 387 15.37 0.30 23.51
CA PRO A 387 16.35 -0.06 22.48
C PRO A 387 16.78 -1.53 22.47
N ALA A 388 16.84 -2.17 23.64
CA ALA A 388 17.26 -3.57 23.78
C ALA A 388 16.33 -4.57 23.09
N THR A 389 15.06 -4.21 22.89
CA THR A 389 14.03 -5.06 22.27
C THR A 389 13.39 -4.42 21.05
N CYS A 390 13.94 -3.28 20.60
CA CYS A 390 13.39 -2.47 19.51
C CYS A 390 11.89 -2.18 19.68
N THR A 391 11.51 -1.79 20.89
CA THR A 391 10.12 -1.51 21.27
C THR A 391 9.88 -0.02 21.41
N LEU A 392 8.78 0.46 20.84
CA LEU A 392 8.23 1.80 21.03
C LEU A 392 6.90 1.66 21.77
N SER A 393 6.78 2.35 22.90
CA SER A 393 5.63 2.28 23.80
C SER A 393 4.91 3.63 23.85
N ASN A 394 3.69 3.63 24.40
CA ASN A 394 2.86 4.82 24.53
C ASN A 394 2.61 5.53 23.18
N VAL A 395 2.45 4.76 22.10
CA VAL A 395 2.18 5.30 20.77
C VAL A 395 0.73 5.78 20.72
N SER A 396 0.52 7.10 20.71
CA SER A 396 -0.79 7.71 20.51
C SER A 396 -0.71 9.15 20.02
N SER A 397 -1.75 9.64 19.36
CA SER A 397 -1.88 11.07 19.02
C SER A 397 -1.82 11.98 20.25
N ALA A 398 -2.41 11.56 21.38
CA ALA A 398 -2.32 12.27 22.66
C ALA A 398 -0.88 12.40 23.21
N ASN A 399 0.03 11.50 22.83
CA ASN A 399 1.45 11.56 23.15
C ASN A 399 2.29 12.27 22.06
N GLY A 400 1.62 12.99 21.15
CA GLY A 400 2.23 13.88 20.16
C GLY A 400 2.72 13.20 18.89
N PHE A 401 2.20 12.03 18.54
CA PHE A 401 2.57 11.34 17.30
C PHE A 401 1.80 11.83 16.06
N ASP A 402 0.68 12.52 16.28
CA ASP A 402 -0.20 13.08 15.26
C ASP A 402 0.56 14.05 14.32
N GLY A 403 0.58 13.73 13.04
CA GLY A 403 1.31 14.45 11.99
C GLY A 403 2.84 14.42 12.12
N ARG A 404 3.41 13.49 12.91
CA ARG A 404 4.86 13.39 13.17
C ARG A 404 5.50 12.19 12.52
N SER A 405 6.80 12.31 12.23
CA SER A 405 7.63 11.22 11.73
C SER A 405 8.48 10.65 12.85
N VAL A 406 8.28 9.39 13.18
CA VAL A 406 9.15 8.63 14.08
C VAL A 406 10.08 7.76 13.27
N THR A 407 11.38 7.91 13.46
CA THR A 407 12.41 7.09 12.82
C THR A 407 12.98 6.08 13.82
N VAL A 408 13.06 4.82 13.37
CA VAL A 408 13.69 3.70 14.07
C VAL A 408 14.86 3.21 13.23
N ASP A 409 16.07 3.41 13.73
CA ASP A 409 17.29 2.84 13.16
C ASP A 409 17.58 1.51 13.86
N ILE A 410 17.53 0.43 13.08
CA ILE A 410 17.65 -0.96 13.54
C ILE A 410 19.00 -1.50 13.07
N PRO A 411 19.97 -1.72 13.97
CA PRO A 411 21.21 -2.39 13.62
C PRO A 411 20.94 -3.82 13.14
N ILE A 412 21.39 -4.16 11.93
CA ILE A 412 21.32 -5.51 11.40
C ILE A 412 22.53 -6.27 11.93
N PRO A 413 22.37 -7.37 12.69
CA PRO A 413 23.49 -8.11 13.24
C PRO A 413 24.47 -8.58 12.16
N ALA A 414 25.77 -8.59 12.46
CA ALA A 414 26.80 -9.03 11.52
C ALA A 414 26.68 -10.52 11.14
N ASN A 415 26.02 -11.32 11.99
CA ASN A 415 25.70 -12.72 11.73
C ASN A 415 24.27 -12.92 11.19
N TYR A 416 23.63 -11.88 10.65
CA TYR A 416 22.28 -11.97 10.11
C TYR A 416 22.21 -12.96 8.95
N THR A 417 21.33 -13.94 9.06
CA THR A 417 21.13 -14.99 8.06
C THR A 417 19.65 -15.27 7.84
N CYS A 418 19.30 -15.56 6.59
CA CYS A 418 17.99 -16.04 6.15
C CYS A 418 18.16 -16.70 4.76
N THR A 419 17.11 -17.29 4.19
CA THR A 419 17.17 -17.91 2.84
C THR A 419 16.48 -17.03 1.78
N PRO A 420 17.21 -16.25 0.96
CA PRO A 420 16.61 -15.32 0.00
C PRO A 420 15.73 -15.99 -1.08
N ALA A 421 16.01 -17.26 -1.37
CA ALA A 421 15.26 -18.06 -2.35
C ALA A 421 13.83 -18.39 -1.86
N VAL A 422 13.58 -18.36 -0.56
CA VAL A 422 12.24 -18.59 0.01
C VAL A 422 11.54 -17.24 0.16
N ALA A 423 10.45 -17.02 -0.58
CA ALA A 423 9.78 -15.72 -0.65
C ALA A 423 9.31 -15.20 0.72
N THR A 424 8.90 -16.10 1.63
CA THR A 424 8.42 -15.80 2.98
C THR A 424 9.52 -15.63 4.02
N GLN A 425 10.78 -15.91 3.68
CA GLN A 425 11.95 -15.65 4.53
C GLN A 425 12.59 -14.31 4.21
N CYS A 426 13.49 -13.88 5.11
CA CYS A 426 14.20 -12.61 5.14
C CYS A 426 13.31 -11.42 5.49
N TRP A 427 12.13 -11.66 6.06
CA TRP A 427 11.19 -10.61 6.40
C TRP A 427 11.21 -10.30 7.89
N ILE A 428 11.62 -9.07 8.19
CA ILE A 428 11.43 -8.45 9.49
C ILE A 428 9.93 -8.22 9.66
N LYS A 429 9.41 -8.53 10.84
CA LYS A 429 8.01 -8.31 11.20
C LYS A 429 7.90 -7.12 12.14
N VAL A 430 6.72 -6.53 12.19
CA VAL A 430 6.32 -5.63 13.26
C VAL A 430 5.21 -6.30 14.05
N ARG A 431 5.24 -6.20 15.37
CA ARG A 431 4.08 -6.43 16.21
C ARG A 431 3.46 -5.07 16.54
N ALA A 432 2.20 -4.89 16.16
CA ALA A 432 1.41 -3.72 16.50
C ALA A 432 0.31 -4.12 17.49
N ALA A 433 0.41 -3.60 18.71
CA ALA A 433 -0.50 -3.90 19.81
C ALA A 433 -1.19 -2.63 20.31
N PHE A 434 -2.47 -2.49 19.99
CA PHE A 434 -3.35 -1.41 20.44
C PHE A 434 -4.56 -2.02 21.16
N PRO A 435 -4.71 -1.79 22.47
CA PRO A 435 -5.63 -2.56 23.30
C PRO A 435 -7.11 -2.18 23.13
N SER A 436 -7.40 -0.99 22.59
CA SER A 436 -8.76 -0.52 22.35
C SER A 436 -8.79 0.35 21.10
N GLY A 437 -9.56 -0.06 20.09
CA GLY A 437 -9.95 0.72 18.92
C GLY A 437 -8.83 1.45 18.19
N VAL A 438 -8.43 0.98 17.02
CA VAL A 438 -7.55 1.72 16.11
C VAL A 438 -8.38 2.15 14.91
N THR A 439 -8.26 3.43 14.54
CA THR A 439 -8.76 4.00 13.28
C THR A 439 -7.68 4.96 12.80
N ASP A 440 -6.64 4.39 12.22
CA ASP A 440 -5.38 5.08 12.00
C ASP A 440 -4.96 4.95 10.55
N THR A 441 -4.77 6.09 9.88
CA THR A 441 -4.08 6.13 8.59
C THR A 441 -2.66 6.53 8.87
N THR A 442 -1.70 5.74 8.41
CA THR A 442 -0.28 5.98 8.69
C THR A 442 0.55 5.58 7.49
N THR A 443 1.67 6.27 7.26
CA THR A 443 2.58 5.95 6.13
C THR A 443 3.93 5.51 6.65
N TRP A 444 4.33 4.29 6.26
CA TRP A 444 5.56 3.68 6.72
C TRP A 444 6.57 3.65 5.57
N SER A 445 7.84 3.87 5.85
CA SER A 445 8.90 3.75 4.84
C SER A 445 10.13 3.06 5.37
N ALA A 446 10.86 2.35 4.50
CA ALA A 446 12.05 1.60 4.88
C ALA A 446 13.21 1.85 3.91
N ALA A 447 14.44 1.90 4.44
CA ALA A 447 15.66 2.02 3.68
C ALA A 447 16.84 1.35 4.40
N ILE A 448 17.81 0.80 3.66
CA ILE A 448 19.09 0.36 4.23
C ILE A 448 20.06 1.54 4.21
N LEU A 449 20.64 1.88 5.36
CA LEU A 449 21.66 2.91 5.49
C LEU A 449 23.06 2.34 5.19
N GLY A 450 23.95 3.22 4.76
CA GLY A 450 25.28 2.89 4.24
C GLY A 450 25.29 2.92 2.72
N ASN A 451 26.44 3.26 2.11
CA ASN A 451 26.57 3.70 0.72
C ASN A 451 25.61 3.00 -0.28
N PRO A 452 24.87 3.78 -1.10
CA PRO A 452 23.89 3.26 -2.08
C PRO A 452 24.55 2.55 -3.27
N ILE A 453 25.88 2.53 -3.28
CA ILE A 453 26.74 1.87 -4.24
C ILE A 453 27.60 0.88 -3.47
N ARG A 454 27.45 -0.41 -3.78
CA ARG A 454 28.42 -1.42 -3.38
C ARG A 454 29.49 -1.50 -4.46
N LEU A 455 30.75 -1.36 -4.07
CA LEU A 455 31.87 -1.76 -4.91
C LEU A 455 32.03 -3.27 -4.78
N VAL A 456 31.85 -3.99 -5.88
CA VAL A 456 32.24 -5.40 -5.97
C VAL A 456 33.54 -5.47 -6.77
N GLU A 457 34.54 -6.11 -6.17
CA GLU A 457 35.84 -6.42 -6.80
C GLU A 457 35.79 -7.84 -7.39
#